data_AF-A0AAW0M533-F1
#
_entry.id   AF-A0AAW0M533-F1
#
_cell.length_a   1.000
_cell.length_b   1.000
_cell.length_c   1.000
_cell.angle_alpha   90.00
_cell.angle_beta   90.00
_cell.angle_gamma   90.00
#
_symmetry.space_group_name_H-M   'P 1'
#
loop_
_entity.id
_entity.type
_entity.pdbx_description
1 polymer ?
#
loop_
_entity_poly.entity_id
_entity_poly.type
_entity_poly.pdbx_seq_one_letter_code
_entity_poly.pdbx_strand_id
1 'polypeptide(L)' 'MVEKTRKEEVVSREYTINLHKRLHGWRIRVHIARKRNDEEDAKEELNSLVTVTEIPPEGLKGLCTKVIEGDD' A
#
# COMPACT_ATOMS: atom_id res chain seq x y z
N MET A 1 2.90 29.31 -1.44
CA MET A 1 3.10 28.04 -0.72
C MET A 1 2.08 27.07 -1.30
N VAL A 2 2.52 26.11 -2.13
CA VAL A 2 1.62 25.08 -2.69
C VAL A 2 1.39 24.05 -1.58
N GLU A 3 0.13 23.88 -1.19
CA GLU A 3 -0.28 22.83 -0.27
C GLU A 3 -0.19 21.51 -1.04
N LYS A 4 0.95 20.81 -0.90
CA LYS A 4 1.11 19.47 -1.50
C LYS A 4 -0.02 18.60 -0.99
N THR A 5 -0.79 18.02 -1.90
CA THR A 5 -1.86 17.13 -1.50
C THR A 5 -1.24 15.84 -0.97
N ARG A 6 -1.82 15.22 0.08
CA ARG A 6 -1.35 13.93 0.66
C ARG A 6 -1.19 12.78 -0.34
N LYS A 7 -1.59 12.98 -1.60
CA LYS A 7 -1.45 12.02 -2.70
C LYS A 7 -0.03 12.03 -3.28
N GLU A 8 0.71 13.12 -3.13
CA GLU A 8 2.04 13.33 -3.71
C GLU A 8 3.18 12.93 -2.76
N GLU A 9 2.84 12.45 -1.56
CA GLU A 9 3.82 12.01 -0.57
C GLU A 9 4.15 10.51 -0.76
N VAL A 10 5.45 10.20 -0.69
CA VAL A 10 5.94 8.82 -0.56
C VAL A 10 5.42 8.28 0.76
N VAL A 11 4.67 7.18 0.69
CA VAL A 11 4.02 6.60 1.86
C VAL A 11 3.89 5.11 1.67
N SER A 12 4.22 4.37 2.73
CA SER A 12 4.07 2.92 2.78
C SER A 12 2.91 2.57 3.71
N ARG A 13 2.02 1.68 3.25
CA ARG A 13 0.83 1.29 4.00
C ARG A 13 0.53 -0.19 3.78
N GLU A 14 0.27 -0.89 4.87
CA GLU A 14 -0.29 -2.23 4.84
C GLU A 14 -1.81 -2.16 4.79
N TYR A 15 -2.39 -2.92 3.87
CA TYR A 15 -3.84 -3.07 3.73
C TYR A 15 -4.24 -4.54 3.74
N THR A 16 -5.39 -4.81 4.34
CA THR A 16 -6.11 -6.08 4.15
C THR A 16 -7.16 -5.88 3.05
N ILE A 17 -6.93 -6.45 1.87
CA ILE A 17 -7.88 -6.42 0.77
C ILE A 17 -8.91 -7.53 0.99
N ASN A 18 -10.18 -7.14 1.12
CA ASN A 18 -11.30 -8.05 1.20
C ASN A 18 -11.74 -8.45 -0.22
N LEU A 19 -11.44 -9.68 -0.63
CA LEU A 19 -11.83 -10.16 -1.95
C LEU A 19 -13.26 -10.71 -1.98
N HIS A 20 -14.02 -10.68 -0.87
CA HIS A 20 -15.34 -11.29 -0.75
C HIS A 20 -16.33 -10.91 -1.86
N LYS A 21 -16.18 -9.73 -2.48
CA LYS A 21 -17.04 -9.27 -3.58
C LYS A 21 -16.78 -9.99 -4.91
N ARG A 22 -15.60 -10.61 -5.08
CA ARG A 22 -15.20 -11.35 -6.29
C ARG A 22 -14.90 -12.82 -6.00
N LEU A 23 -14.36 -13.12 -4.83
CA LEU A 23 -14.00 -14.46 -4.38
C LEU A 23 -14.40 -14.60 -2.91
N HIS A 24 -15.47 -15.37 -2.67
CA HIS A 24 -16.02 -15.54 -1.33
C HIS A 24 -15.03 -16.28 -0.42
N GLY A 25 -14.81 -15.74 0.78
CA GLY A 25 -13.92 -16.35 1.78
C GLY A 25 -12.43 -15.99 1.67
N TRP A 26 -12.01 -15.21 0.66
CA TRP A 26 -10.61 -14.79 0.52
C TRP A 26 -10.35 -13.36 1.00
N ARG A 27 -9.20 -13.19 1.66
CA ARG A 27 -8.62 -11.91 2.07
C ARG A 27 -7.12 -11.99 1.88
N ILE A 28 -6.52 -10.93 1.37
CA ILE A 28 -5.08 -10.86 1.12
C ILE A 28 -4.54 -9.65 1.87
N ARG A 29 -3.39 -9.82 2.52
CA ARG A 29 -2.67 -8.71 3.13
C ARG A 29 -1.56 -8.27 2.19
N VAL A 30 -1.55 -6.98 1.88
CA VAL A 30 -0.59 -6.40 0.94
C VAL A 30 0.08 -5.20 1.58
N HIS A 31 1.35 -5.04 1.28
CA HIS A 31 2.11 -3.84 1.56
C HIS A 31 2.19 -3.02 0.27
N ILE A 32 1.75 -1.76 0.35
CA ILE A 32 1.74 -0.83 -0.77
C ILE A 32 2.70 0.29 -0.41
N ALA A 33 3.81 0.39 -1.13
CA ALA A 33 4.80 1.44 -1.00
C ALA A 33 4.69 2.39 -2.20
N ARG A 34 4.47 3.67 -1.94
CA ARG A 34 4.64 4.71 -2.97
C ARG A 34 6.07 5.21 -2.96
N LYS A 35 6.79 5.03 -4.07
CA LYS A 35 8.17 5.49 -4.23
C LYS A 35 8.24 6.57 -5.31
N ARG A 36 9.20 7.50 -5.18
CA ARG A 36 9.51 8.45 -6.25
C ARG A 36 10.02 7.69 -7.47
N ASN A 37 9.53 8.09 -8.63
CA ASN A 37 9.95 7.48 -9.88
C ASN A 37 11.23 8.15 -10.38
N ASP A 38 12.32 7.38 -10.54
CA ASP A 38 13.63 7.86 -11.02
C ASP A 38 13.77 7.81 -12.55
N GLU A 39 12.72 7.42 -13.29
CA GLU A 39 12.77 7.35 -14.76
C GLU A 39 12.49 8.74 -15.37
N GLU A 40 13.44 9.23 -16.16
CA GLU A 40 13.51 10.62 -16.67
C GLU A 40 12.34 11.00 -17.60
N ASP A 41 11.69 10.03 -18.25
CA ASP A 41 10.57 10.24 -19.20
C ASP A 41 9.19 9.83 -18.62
N ALA A 42 9.11 9.48 -17.34
CA ALA A 42 7.87 8.99 -16.77
C ALA A 42 6.80 10.08 -16.68
N LYS A 43 5.59 9.73 -17.15
CA LYS A 43 4.41 10.62 -17.09
C LYS A 43 3.94 10.93 -15.67
N GLU A 44 4.28 10.07 -14.70
CA GLU A 44 3.86 10.18 -13.31
C GLU A 44 5.11 10.18 -12.40
N GLU A 45 5.16 11.10 -11.44
CA GLU A 45 6.31 11.30 -10.55
C GLU A 45 6.46 10.21 -9.45
N LEU A 46 5.43 9.39 -9.26
CA LEU A 46 5.37 8.37 -8.22
C LEU A 46 4.94 7.02 -8.83
N ASN A 47 5.60 5.94 -8.42
CA ASN A 47 5.12 4.59 -8.66
C ASN A 47 4.57 3.98 -7.36
N SER A 48 3.68 2.99 -7.49
CA SER A 48 3.18 2.21 -6.36
C SER A 48 3.66 0.77 -6.49
N LEU A 49 4.58 0.36 -5.63
CA LEU A 49 5.02 -1.02 -5.51
C LEU A 49 4.08 -1.77 -4.55
N VAL A 50 3.51 -2.87 -5.01
CA VAL A 50 2.62 -3.72 -4.21
C VAL A 50 3.29 -5.05 -3.97
N THR A 51 3.51 -5.39 -2.71
CA THR A 51 4.04 -6.69 -2.29
C THR A 51 3.01 -7.42 -1.43
N VAL A 52 2.97 -8.76 -1.52
CA VAL A 52 2.11 -9.57 -0.67
C VAL A 52 2.82 -9.77 0.67
N THR A 53 2.12 -9.50 1.77
CA THR A 53 2.62 -9.70 3.12
C THR A 53 2.00 -10.95 3.72
N GLU A 54 2.80 -11.69 4.47
CA GLU A 54 2.35 -12.88 5.17
C GLU A 54 1.28 -12.53 6.21
N ILE A 55 0.27 -13.37 6.28
CA ILE A 55 -0.84 -13.19 7.20
C ILE A 55 -0.39 -13.76 8.55
N PRO A 56 -0.41 -12.97 9.64
CA PRO A 56 -0.05 -13.51 10.95
C PRO A 56 -0.99 -14.65 11.35
N PRO A 57 -0.50 -15.65 12.11
CA PRO A 57 -1.29 -16.83 12.49
C PRO A 57 -2.48 -16.49 13.40
N GLU A 58 -2.48 -15.32 14.04
CA GLU A 58 -3.61 -14.75 14.78
C GLU A 58 -4.82 -14.41 13.88
N GLY A 59 -4.64 -14.46 12.56
CA GLY A 59 -5.69 -14.32 11.57
C GLY A 59 -5.94 -12.88 11.13
N LEU A 60 -6.82 -12.72 10.16
CA LEU A 60 -7.11 -11.45 9.45
C LEU A 60 -8.20 -10.60 10.13
N LYS A 61 -8.61 -10.95 11.36
CA LYS A 61 -9.78 -10.36 12.01
C LYS A 61 -9.35 -9.12 12.80
N GLY A 62 -9.83 -7.94 12.41
CA GLY A 62 -9.53 -6.68 13.10
C GLY A 62 -8.25 -5.98 12.65
N LEU A 63 -7.60 -6.45 11.59
CA LEU A 63 -6.41 -5.80 11.03
C LEU A 63 -6.81 -4.61 10.16
N CYS A 64 -6.81 -3.44 10.79
CA CYS A 64 -6.97 -2.15 10.14
C CYS A 64 -5.71 -1.75 9.36
N THR A 65 -5.85 -0.74 8.50
CA THR A 65 -4.73 -0.15 7.76
C THR A 65 -3.64 0.30 8.72
N LYS A 66 -2.42 -0.18 8.50
CA LYS A 66 -1.24 0.26 9.25
C LYS A 66 -0.37 1.11 8.34
N VAL A 67 -0.11 2.36 8.73
CA VAL A 67 0.92 3.16 8.08
C VAL A 67 2.26 2.57 8.48
N ILE A 68 3.07 2.24 7.49
CA ILE A 68 4.44 1.77 7.69
C ILE A 68 5.32 2.97 7.42
N GLU A 69 6.09 3.37 8.42
CA GLU A 69 7.22 4.25 8.20
C GLU A 69 8.22 3.42 7.39
N GLY A 70 8.40 3.80 6.12
CA GLY A 70 9.48 3.24 5.31
C GLY A 70 10.79 3.68 5.95
N ASP A 71 11.63 2.73 6.31
CA ASP A 71 13.05 2.97 6.52
C ASP A 71 13.58 3.48 5.18
N ASP A 72 13.96 4.76 5.11
CA ASP A 72 14.61 5.37 3.94
C ASP A 72 15.99 4.74 3.72
#